data_AF-D5LLC0-F1
#
_entry.id   AF-D5LLC0-F1
#
_cell.length_a   1.000
_cell.length_b   1.000
_cell.length_c   1.000
_cell.angle_alpha   90.00
_cell.angle_beta   90.00
_cell.angle_gamma   90.00
#
_symmetry.space_group_name_H-M   'P 1'
#
loop_
_entity.id
_entity.type
_entity.pdbx_description
1 polymer ?
#
loop_
_entity_poly.entity_id
_entity_poly.type
_entity_poly.pdbx_seq_one_letter_code
_entity_poly.pdbx_strand_id
1 'polypeptide(L)'
;MRRKGRRRKDSGVLDDLVRAPWYVSVALGGLSAIFFFLVAPQLHLPDSSTNPLMSSLDTALHASGLLRLAGWISMLICLLVAGMSWRQAQLRKELLDRQRSLDDLRAMSWKKFELLVGECFRRQGYRVSETGKGGADGGIDLLLHRDSERVLVQCKQWRTFSVGVPVVREMFGLMIHHDADRVKIVCCGNFTRDAVAFAKGKPIDLISGDLFLGLVKDSQGTY
;
A
#
# COMPACT_ATOMS: atom_id res chain seq x y z
N MET A 1 19.44 -29.12 3.56
CA MET A 1 18.88 -28.97 2.19
C MET A 1 18.28 -27.57 2.07
N ARG A 2 18.92 -26.66 1.30
CA ARG A 2 18.58 -25.22 1.19
C ARG A 2 17.18 -25.05 0.59
N ARG A 3 16.26 -24.36 1.30
CA ARG A 3 14.91 -24.04 0.78
C ARG A 3 14.99 -22.87 -0.21
N LYS A 4 14.45 -23.14 -1.39
CA LYS A 4 14.31 -22.24 -2.54
C LYS A 4 13.43 -21.05 -2.13
N GLY A 5 14.00 -19.83 -2.12
CA GLY A 5 13.28 -18.59 -1.82
C GLY A 5 12.11 -18.40 -2.80
N ARG A 6 10.91 -18.26 -2.25
CA ARG A 6 9.68 -18.03 -3.01
C ARG A 6 9.69 -16.59 -3.52
N ARG A 7 9.70 -16.44 -4.85
CA ARG A 7 9.81 -15.17 -5.59
C ARG A 7 8.69 -14.22 -5.17
N ARG A 8 9.06 -13.08 -4.60
CA ARG A 8 8.22 -11.90 -4.34
C ARG A 8 7.60 -11.50 -5.69
N LYS A 9 6.27 -11.39 -5.76
CA LYS A 9 5.62 -10.74 -6.89
C LYS A 9 5.77 -9.26 -6.62
N ASP A 10 6.87 -8.69 -7.09
CA ASP A 10 7.18 -7.28 -6.89
C ASP A 10 6.00 -6.46 -7.42
N SER A 11 5.41 -5.63 -6.56
CA SER A 11 4.47 -4.61 -7.01
C SER A 11 5.16 -3.80 -8.10
N GLY A 12 4.46 -3.59 -9.22
CA GLY A 12 5.04 -2.79 -10.30
C GLY A 12 5.38 -1.39 -9.77
N VAL A 13 6.42 -0.77 -10.32
CA VAL A 13 6.82 0.62 -9.97
C VAL A 13 5.62 1.57 -9.97
N LEU A 14 4.66 1.36 -10.88
CA LEU A 14 3.40 2.09 -10.94
C LEU A 14 2.48 1.87 -9.73
N ASP A 15 2.35 0.64 -9.22
CA ASP A 15 1.56 0.34 -8.03
C ASP A 15 2.17 1.00 -6.79
N ASP A 16 3.51 1.05 -6.70
CA ASP A 16 4.21 1.73 -5.61
C ASP A 16 4.09 3.25 -5.71
N LEU A 17 4.13 3.82 -6.92
CA LEU A 17 3.91 5.27 -7.15
C LEU A 17 2.48 5.71 -6.85
N VAL A 18 1.47 4.89 -7.17
CA VAL A 18 0.07 5.18 -6.81
C VAL A 18 -0.13 5.18 -5.30
N ARG A 19 0.62 4.34 -4.57
CA ARG A 19 0.58 4.24 -3.11
C ARG A 19 1.39 5.35 -2.42
N ALA A 20 2.35 5.96 -3.12
CA ALA A 20 3.14 7.06 -2.62
C ALA A 20 2.30 8.35 -2.49
N PRO A 21 2.72 9.30 -1.65
CA PRO A 21 2.09 10.62 -1.58
C PRO A 21 2.05 11.29 -2.96
N TRP A 22 0.94 11.94 -3.30
CA TRP A 22 0.70 12.55 -4.61
C TRP A 22 1.83 13.48 -5.08
N TYR A 23 2.53 14.15 -4.16
CA TYR A 23 3.64 15.04 -4.47
C TYR A 23 4.86 14.31 -5.07
N VAL A 24 5.04 13.01 -4.79
CA VAL A 24 6.13 12.20 -5.36
C VAL A 24 5.94 12.04 -6.86
N SER A 25 4.72 11.75 -7.30
CA SER A 25 4.36 11.64 -8.72
C SER A 25 4.50 12.98 -9.44
N VAL A 26 4.13 14.08 -8.79
CA VAL A 26 4.32 15.45 -9.34
C VAL A 26 5.81 15.77 -9.48
N ALA A 27 6.63 15.49 -8.46
CA ALA A 27 8.06 15.74 -8.49
C ALA A 27 8.75 14.92 -9.59
N LEU A 28 8.39 13.63 -9.74
CA LEU A 28 8.92 12.78 -10.80
C LEU A 28 8.54 13.29 -12.20
N GLY A 29 7.29 13.74 -12.37
CA GLY A 29 6.83 14.37 -13.61
C GLY A 29 7.63 15.63 -13.95
N GLY A 30 7.90 16.48 -12.94
CA GLY A 30 8.74 17.66 -13.09
C GLY A 30 10.18 17.33 -13.47
N LEU A 31 10.79 16.34 -12.82
CA LEU A 31 12.16 15.88 -13.13
C LEU A 31 12.25 15.30 -14.55
N SER A 32 11.25 14.51 -14.96
CA SER A 32 11.15 13.98 -16.33
C SER A 32 11.05 15.13 -17.35
N ALA A 33 10.18 16.11 -17.11
CA ALA A 33 10.05 17.27 -17.98
C ALA A 33 11.37 18.05 -18.07
N ILE A 34 12.05 18.32 -16.94
CA ILE A 34 13.35 18.99 -16.94
C ILE A 34 14.37 18.20 -17.77
N PHE A 35 14.42 16.88 -17.61
CA PHE A 35 15.32 16.02 -18.39
C PHE A 35 15.05 16.11 -19.89
N PHE A 36 13.80 15.92 -20.33
CA PHE A 36 13.45 15.92 -21.76
C PHE A 36 13.56 17.29 -22.43
N PHE A 37 13.30 18.38 -21.70
CA PHE A 37 13.30 19.74 -22.27
C PHE A 37 14.66 20.46 -22.19
N LEU A 38 15.47 20.20 -21.15
CA LEU A 38 16.70 20.95 -20.90
C LEU A 38 17.97 20.10 -21.04
N VAL A 39 17.93 18.81 -20.70
CA VAL A 39 19.13 17.96 -20.63
C VAL A 39 19.30 17.14 -21.90
N ALA A 40 18.25 16.43 -22.34
CA ALA A 40 18.31 15.53 -23.50
C ALA A 40 18.78 16.21 -24.80
N PRO A 41 18.35 17.44 -25.14
CA PRO A 41 18.82 18.12 -26.36
C PRO A 41 20.27 18.61 -26.31
N GLN A 42 20.90 18.61 -25.14
CA GLN A 42 22.29 19.06 -24.94
C GLN A 42 23.28 17.89 -24.91
N LEU A 43 22.79 16.65 -24.83
CA LEU A 43 23.60 15.44 -24.77
C LEU A 43 24.02 15.03 -26.19
N HIS A 44 25.31 15.16 -26.49
CA HIS A 44 25.92 14.61 -27.69
C HIS A 44 26.53 13.25 -27.36
N LEU A 45 26.18 12.21 -28.12
CA LEU A 45 26.73 10.88 -27.89
C LEU A 45 28.13 10.75 -28.52
N PRO A 46 29.15 10.29 -27.79
CA PRO A 46 30.46 9.95 -28.36
C PRO A 46 30.32 8.82 -29.39
N ASP A 47 31.14 8.83 -30.44
CA ASP A 47 31.18 7.79 -31.48
C ASP A 47 29.88 7.60 -32.29
N SER A 48 29.01 8.61 -32.33
CA SER A 48 27.79 8.63 -33.15
C SER A 48 28.07 8.50 -34.65
N SER A 49 29.29 8.80 -35.12
CA SER A 49 29.68 8.65 -36.53
C SER A 49 30.15 7.25 -36.93
N THR A 50 30.50 6.37 -35.97
CA THR A 50 31.11 5.05 -36.27
C THR A 50 30.14 3.89 -36.10
N ASN A 51 29.13 4.02 -35.23
CA ASN A 51 28.15 2.97 -34.96
C ASN A 51 26.74 3.39 -35.42
N PRO A 52 26.09 2.65 -36.35
CA PRO A 52 24.73 2.96 -36.85
C PRO A 52 23.65 3.03 -35.77
N LEU A 53 23.83 2.29 -34.67
CA LEU A 53 22.93 2.35 -33.52
C LEU A 53 23.11 3.65 -32.70
N MET A 54 24.35 4.15 -32.59
CA MET A 54 24.64 5.40 -31.88
C MET A 54 24.18 6.62 -32.69
N SER A 55 24.31 6.59 -34.02
CA SER A 55 23.83 7.67 -34.90
C SER A 55 22.30 7.82 -34.83
N SER A 56 21.55 6.71 -34.86
CA SER A 56 20.09 6.74 -34.73
C SER A 56 19.63 7.24 -33.35
N LEU A 57 20.35 6.90 -32.28
CA LEU A 57 20.08 7.38 -30.93
C LEU A 57 20.37 8.88 -30.78
N ASP A 58 21.48 9.36 -31.34
CA ASP A 58 21.87 10.77 -31.36
C ASP A 58 20.87 11.61 -32.19
N THR A 59 20.42 11.09 -33.33
CA THR A 59 19.37 11.72 -34.15
C THR A 59 18.06 11.84 -33.38
N ALA A 60 17.69 10.83 -32.60
CA ALA A 60 16.50 10.86 -31.75
C ALA A 60 16.64 11.86 -30.58
N LEU A 61 17.84 12.04 -30.03
CA LEU A 61 18.14 13.04 -28.99
C LEU A 61 18.07 14.48 -29.49
N HIS A 62 18.32 14.71 -30.78
CA HIS A 62 18.26 16.03 -31.40
C HIS A 62 16.95 16.29 -32.15
N ALA A 63 16.10 15.27 -32.31
CA ALA A 63 14.74 15.39 -32.83
C ALA A 63 13.83 16.10 -31.81
N SER A 64 13.99 17.41 -31.71
CA SER A 64 13.34 18.28 -30.72
C SER A 64 11.81 18.14 -30.67
N GLY A 65 11.15 17.83 -31.79
CA GLY A 65 9.71 17.56 -31.81
C GLY A 65 9.33 16.27 -31.07
N LEU A 66 10.03 15.17 -31.31
CA LEU A 66 9.69 13.85 -30.75
C LEU A 66 9.96 13.78 -29.24
N LEU A 67 11.09 14.33 -28.78
CA LEU A 67 11.43 14.40 -27.37
C LEU A 67 10.49 15.30 -26.56
N ARG A 68 10.10 16.46 -27.12
CA ARG A 68 9.17 17.37 -26.44
C ARG A 68 7.79 16.73 -26.28
N LEU A 69 7.32 16.00 -27.29
CA LEU A 69 6.09 15.21 -27.18
C LEU A 69 6.20 14.12 -26.11
N ALA A 70 7.32 13.38 -26.07
CA ALA A 70 7.57 12.39 -25.03
C ALA A 70 7.58 13.01 -23.61
N GLY A 71 8.17 14.20 -23.45
CA GLY A 71 8.13 14.96 -22.20
C GLY A 71 6.72 15.34 -21.76
N TRP A 72 5.90 15.88 -22.68
CA TRP A 72 4.49 16.18 -22.40
C TRP A 72 3.67 14.94 -22.02
N ILE A 73 3.88 13.81 -22.73
CA ILE A 73 3.22 12.55 -22.42
C ILE A 73 3.62 12.05 -21.03
N SER A 74 4.92 12.05 -20.72
CA SER A 74 5.43 11.65 -19.40
C SER A 74 4.84 12.50 -18.27
N MET A 75 4.79 13.82 -18.47
CA MET A 75 4.19 14.77 -17.53
C MET A 75 2.69 14.50 -17.34
N LEU A 76 1.94 14.26 -18.43
CA LEU A 76 0.51 13.96 -18.36
C LEU A 76 0.24 12.65 -17.61
N ILE A 77 1.03 11.60 -17.86
CA ILE A 77 0.94 10.33 -17.12
C ILE A 77 1.19 10.56 -15.62
N CYS A 78 2.23 11.32 -15.26
CA CYS A 78 2.54 11.63 -13.86
C CYS A 78 1.43 12.43 -13.17
N LEU A 79 0.80 13.39 -13.88
CA LEU A 79 -0.34 14.16 -13.38
C LEU A 79 -1.58 13.29 -13.16
N LEU A 80 -1.86 12.35 -14.06
CA LEU A 80 -2.95 11.39 -13.87
C LEU A 80 -2.71 10.50 -12.64
N VAL A 81 -1.49 10.00 -12.45
CA VAL A 81 -1.10 9.22 -11.25
C VAL A 81 -1.22 10.07 -9.98
N ALA A 82 -0.78 11.32 -10.01
CA ALA A 82 -0.91 12.25 -8.88
C ALA A 82 -2.39 12.52 -8.53
N GLY A 83 -3.25 12.72 -9.54
CA GLY A 83 -4.69 12.91 -9.34
C GLY A 83 -5.36 11.69 -8.73
N MET A 84 -4.99 10.48 -9.18
CA MET A 84 -5.48 9.23 -8.57
C MET A 84 -5.02 9.07 -7.12
N SER A 85 -3.74 9.33 -6.83
CA SER A 85 -3.19 9.28 -5.47
C SER A 85 -3.86 10.30 -4.55
N TRP A 86 -4.07 11.55 -5.02
CA TRP A 86 -4.78 12.59 -4.27
C TRP A 86 -6.23 12.19 -3.99
N ARG A 87 -6.96 11.69 -5.00
CA ARG A 87 -8.34 11.23 -4.81
C ARG A 87 -8.42 10.08 -3.82
N GLN A 88 -7.49 9.13 -3.86
CA GLN A 88 -7.44 8.01 -2.92
C GLN A 88 -7.11 8.50 -1.49
N ALA A 89 -6.22 9.48 -1.35
CA ALA A 89 -5.93 10.11 -0.06
C ALA A 89 -7.14 10.86 0.52
N GLN A 90 -7.87 11.61 -0.31
CA GLN A 90 -9.10 12.28 0.10
C GLN A 90 -10.18 11.28 0.53
N LEU A 91 -10.37 10.20 -0.23
CA LEU A 91 -11.32 9.14 0.14
C LEU A 91 -10.97 8.49 1.47
N ARG A 92 -9.68 8.21 1.73
CA ARG A 92 -9.21 7.66 3.01
C ARG A 92 -9.50 8.61 4.17
N LYS A 93 -9.21 9.91 3.98
CA LYS A 93 -9.49 10.96 4.96
C LYS A 93 -10.99 11.06 5.26
N GLU A 94 -11.82 11.17 4.22
CA GLU A 94 -13.28 11.26 4.36
C GLU A 94 -13.88 10.02 5.02
N LEU A 95 -13.39 8.82 4.67
CA LEU A 95 -13.83 7.57 5.31
C LEU A 95 -13.54 7.60 6.81
N LEU A 96 -12.34 8.01 7.21
CA LEU A 96 -11.98 8.14 8.61
C LEU A 96 -12.86 9.18 9.32
N ASP A 97 -12.97 10.40 8.79
CA ASP A 97 -13.66 11.52 9.43
C ASP A 97 -15.18 11.28 9.59
N ARG A 98 -15.78 10.42 8.75
CA ARG A 98 -17.21 10.08 8.81
C ARG A 98 -17.59 9.04 9.85
N GLN A 99 -16.67 8.20 10.31
CA GLN A 99 -17.05 7.11 11.23
C GLN A 99 -17.18 7.63 12.65
N ARG A 100 -18.35 7.45 13.26
CA ARG A 100 -18.61 7.88 14.65
C ARG A 100 -19.09 6.74 15.54
N SER A 101 -19.62 5.67 14.95
CA SER A 101 -20.21 4.54 15.67
C SER A 101 -19.76 3.17 15.11
N LEU A 102 -19.97 2.12 15.90
CA LEU A 102 -19.78 0.73 15.44
C LEU A 102 -20.72 0.36 14.30
N ASP A 103 -21.92 0.94 14.24
CA ASP A 103 -22.90 0.62 13.22
C ASP A 103 -22.46 1.17 11.86
N ASP A 104 -21.79 2.34 11.83
CA ASP A 104 -21.16 2.86 10.61
C ASP A 104 -20.06 1.90 10.11
N LEU A 105 -19.23 1.39 11.04
CA LEU A 105 -18.19 0.38 10.74
C LEU A 105 -18.77 -0.95 10.24
N ARG A 106 -19.98 -1.32 10.66
CA ARG A 106 -20.68 -2.52 10.21
C ARG A 106 -21.39 -2.33 8.89
N ALA A 107 -21.82 -1.10 8.57
CA ALA A 107 -22.55 -0.77 7.36
C ALA A 107 -21.65 -0.58 6.11
N MET A 108 -20.34 -0.35 6.28
CA MET A 108 -19.42 -0.20 5.15
C MET A 108 -19.12 -1.52 4.43
N SER A 109 -18.59 -1.44 3.21
CA SER A 109 -18.15 -2.63 2.47
C SER A 109 -16.79 -3.13 2.96
N TRP A 110 -16.51 -4.42 2.74
CA TRP A 110 -15.26 -5.07 3.13
C TRP A 110 -14.01 -4.32 2.66
N LYS A 111 -14.01 -3.86 1.39
CA LYS A 111 -12.91 -3.06 0.84
C LYS A 111 -12.73 -1.72 1.55
N LYS A 112 -13.82 -1.06 1.95
CA LYS A 112 -13.76 0.21 2.70
C LYS A 112 -13.26 -0.02 4.12
N PHE A 113 -13.63 -1.13 4.74
CA PHE A 113 -13.15 -1.51 6.06
C PHE A 113 -11.64 -1.77 6.07
N GLU A 114 -11.13 -2.59 5.15
CA GLU A 114 -9.68 -2.82 4.99
C GLU A 114 -8.91 -1.50 4.77
N LEU A 115 -9.47 -0.63 3.93
CA LEU A 115 -8.88 0.68 3.63
C LEU A 115 -8.83 1.57 4.88
N LEU A 116 -9.89 1.57 5.69
CA LEU A 116 -9.99 2.31 6.95
C LEU A 116 -9.00 1.77 8.00
N VAL A 117 -8.94 0.45 8.17
CA VAL A 117 -7.97 -0.20 9.07
C VAL A 117 -6.55 0.17 8.65
N GLY A 118 -6.25 0.08 7.37
CA GLY A 118 -4.96 0.48 6.82
C GLY A 118 -4.65 1.94 7.09
N GLU A 119 -5.62 2.84 6.95
CA GLU A 119 -5.43 4.26 7.23
C GLU A 119 -5.16 4.55 8.71
N CYS A 120 -5.87 3.89 9.63
CA CYS A 120 -5.61 4.02 11.07
C CYS A 120 -4.17 3.63 11.42
N PHE A 121 -3.66 2.52 10.85
CA PHE A 121 -2.28 2.12 11.07
C PHE A 121 -1.26 3.05 10.39
N ARG A 122 -1.58 3.62 9.22
CA ARG A 122 -0.72 4.65 8.61
C ARG A 122 -0.54 5.85 9.54
N ARG A 123 -1.61 6.31 10.18
CA ARG A 123 -1.56 7.43 11.13
C ARG A 123 -0.78 7.12 12.41
N GLN A 124 -0.67 5.85 12.77
CA GLN A 124 0.20 5.36 13.85
C GLN A 124 1.67 5.17 13.42
N GLY A 125 2.04 5.60 12.22
CA GLY A 125 3.42 5.56 11.72
C GLY A 125 3.81 4.26 11.03
N TYR A 126 2.87 3.36 10.71
CA TYR A 126 3.19 2.16 9.94
C TYR A 126 3.19 2.45 8.43
N ARG A 127 4.14 1.85 7.70
CA ARG A 127 4.04 1.68 6.25
C ARG A 127 3.11 0.51 5.95
N VAL A 128 1.98 0.80 5.32
CA VAL A 128 0.91 -0.17 5.07
C VAL A 128 0.86 -0.56 3.59
N SER A 129 1.06 -1.85 3.33
CA SER A 129 0.87 -2.46 2.01
C SER A 129 -0.43 -3.27 2.00
N GLU A 130 -1.38 -2.87 1.16
CA GLU A 130 -2.63 -3.60 0.93
C GLU A 130 -2.33 -4.82 0.03
N THR A 131 -2.57 -6.03 0.54
CA THR A 131 -2.45 -7.30 -0.21
C THR A 131 -3.78 -7.73 -0.83
N GLY A 132 -4.87 -7.02 -0.51
CA GLY A 132 -6.27 -7.25 -0.87
C GLY A 132 -6.63 -7.20 -2.37
N LYS A 133 -6.09 -8.14 -3.16
CA LYS A 133 -6.63 -8.54 -4.47
C LYS A 133 -6.99 -10.03 -4.51
N GLY A 134 -7.54 -10.58 -3.43
CA GLY A 134 -7.97 -11.99 -3.38
C GLY A 134 -6.86 -12.99 -3.75
N GLY A 135 -5.61 -12.65 -3.41
CA GLY A 135 -4.44 -13.42 -3.77
C GLY A 135 -4.27 -14.67 -2.91
N ALA A 136 -3.40 -15.57 -3.37
CA ALA A 136 -3.04 -16.87 -2.78
C ALA A 136 -2.38 -16.82 -1.38
N ASP A 137 -2.48 -15.69 -0.68
CA ASP A 137 -1.84 -15.44 0.62
C ASP A 137 -2.76 -15.74 1.81
N GLY A 138 -3.85 -16.50 1.56
CA GLY A 138 -4.53 -17.27 2.61
C GLY A 138 -5.20 -16.46 3.71
N GLY A 139 -5.51 -15.17 3.48
CA GLY A 139 -6.22 -14.33 4.44
C GLY A 139 -5.44 -13.18 5.06
N ILE A 140 -4.26 -12.84 4.54
CA ILE A 140 -3.56 -11.58 4.89
C ILE A 140 -4.14 -10.44 4.03
N ASP A 141 -4.75 -9.45 4.68
CA ASP A 141 -5.38 -8.31 4.00
C ASP A 141 -4.44 -7.10 3.94
N LEU A 142 -3.65 -6.88 5.01
CA LEU A 142 -2.63 -5.84 5.08
C LEU A 142 -1.31 -6.39 5.61
N LEU A 143 -0.23 -5.83 5.10
CA LEU A 143 1.12 -6.03 5.60
C LEU A 143 1.66 -4.68 6.11
N LEU A 144 1.94 -4.59 7.41
CA LEU A 144 2.50 -3.39 8.02
C LEU A 144 4.01 -3.56 8.22
N HIS A 145 4.73 -2.47 8.02
CA HIS A 145 6.15 -2.37 8.38
C HIS A 145 6.40 -1.10 9.17
N ARG A 146 7.12 -1.22 10.28
CA ARG A 146 7.64 -0.08 11.04
C ARG A 146 9.00 -0.46 11.57
N ASP A 147 10.02 0.32 11.21
CA ASP A 147 11.42 -0.01 11.47
C ASP A 147 11.78 -1.42 10.96
N SER A 148 12.18 -2.33 11.85
CA SER A 148 12.43 -3.74 11.54
C SER A 148 11.23 -4.66 11.82
N GLU A 149 10.13 -4.13 12.37
CA GLU A 149 8.94 -4.91 12.71
C GLU A 149 8.04 -5.11 11.49
N ARG A 150 7.73 -6.38 11.20
CA ARG A 150 6.81 -6.82 10.16
C ARG A 150 5.56 -7.42 10.78
N VAL A 151 4.40 -6.85 10.46
CA VAL A 151 3.12 -7.23 11.06
C VAL A 151 2.13 -7.64 9.98
N LEU A 152 1.54 -8.82 10.14
CA LEU A 152 0.43 -9.27 9.30
C LEU A 152 -0.89 -8.79 9.89
N VAL A 153 -1.83 -8.35 9.04
CA VAL A 153 -3.17 -7.97 9.48
C VAL A 153 -4.23 -8.72 8.68
N GLN A 154 -5.20 -9.26 9.40
CA GLN A 154 -6.43 -9.77 8.81
C GLN A 154 -7.63 -8.98 9.33
N CYS A 155 -8.44 -8.52 8.39
CA CYS A 155 -9.68 -7.80 8.59
C CYS A 155 -10.86 -8.76 8.36
N LYS A 156 -11.57 -9.13 9.43
CA LYS A 156 -12.79 -9.93 9.31
C LYS A 156 -14.02 -9.04 9.49
N GLN A 157 -14.71 -8.73 8.39
CA GLN A 157 -15.98 -7.99 8.42
C GLN A 157 -17.21 -8.89 8.20
N TRP A 158 -18.24 -8.66 9.04
CA TRP A 158 -19.69 -8.96 8.90
C TRP A 158 -20.04 -10.45 8.60
N ARG A 159 -20.64 -11.27 9.47
CA ARG A 159 -21.78 -11.15 10.40
C ARG A 159 -21.55 -11.94 11.70
N THR A 160 -20.32 -12.38 11.93
CA THR A 160 -20.03 -13.23 13.08
C THR A 160 -19.96 -12.36 14.33
N PHE A 161 -20.88 -12.58 15.27
CA PHE A 161 -20.85 -11.93 16.58
C PHE A 161 -19.50 -12.09 17.30
N SER A 162 -18.79 -13.19 17.01
CA SER A 162 -17.52 -13.51 17.63
C SER A 162 -16.54 -14.25 16.70
N VAL A 163 -15.30 -13.81 16.63
CA VAL A 163 -14.21 -14.49 15.91
C VAL A 163 -13.66 -15.63 16.77
N GLY A 164 -13.71 -16.85 16.24
CA GLY A 164 -13.27 -18.06 16.93
C GLY A 164 -11.78 -18.35 16.82
N VAL A 165 -11.32 -19.29 17.65
CA VAL A 165 -9.91 -19.74 17.69
C VAL A 165 -9.33 -20.27 16.37
N PRO A 166 -10.09 -20.86 15.41
CA PRO A 166 -9.51 -21.34 14.16
C PRO A 166 -8.82 -20.23 13.36
N VAL A 167 -9.47 -19.05 13.26
CA VAL A 167 -8.92 -17.89 12.55
C VAL A 167 -7.63 -17.41 13.21
N VAL A 168 -7.61 -17.37 14.55
CA VAL A 168 -6.44 -16.94 15.31
C VAL A 168 -5.26 -17.91 15.12
N ARG A 169 -5.53 -19.21 15.09
CA ARG A 169 -4.52 -20.25 14.83
C ARG A 169 -3.96 -20.18 13.41
N GLU A 170 -4.84 -19.99 12.43
CA GLU A 170 -4.46 -19.84 11.02
C GLU A 170 -3.52 -18.64 10.86
N MET A 171 -3.90 -17.48 11.38
CA MET A 171 -3.10 -16.26 11.33
C MET A 171 -1.76 -16.39 12.05
N PHE A 172 -1.71 -17.13 13.17
CA PHE A 172 -0.45 -17.45 13.83
C PHE A 172 0.45 -18.36 12.97
N GLY A 173 -0.13 -19.33 12.26
CA GLY A 173 0.60 -20.15 11.29
C GLY A 173 1.17 -19.33 10.13
N LEU A 174 0.38 -18.38 9.61
CA LEU A 174 0.82 -17.46 8.56
C LEU A 174 1.95 -16.55 9.03
N MET A 175 1.88 -16.05 10.26
CA MET A 175 2.95 -15.25 10.86
C MET A 175 4.30 -15.99 10.82
N ILE A 176 4.32 -17.26 11.23
CA ILE A 176 5.53 -18.10 11.18
C ILE A 176 5.95 -18.38 9.73
N HIS A 177 4.99 -18.71 8.85
CA HIS A 177 5.27 -19.00 7.44
C HIS A 177 5.89 -17.81 6.69
N HIS A 178 5.45 -16.60 7.02
CA HIS A 178 5.89 -15.36 6.37
C HIS A 178 7.05 -14.65 7.08
N ASP A 179 7.59 -15.23 8.16
CA ASP A 179 8.64 -14.65 8.99
C ASP A 179 8.27 -13.22 9.42
N ALA A 180 7.10 -13.10 10.03
CA ALA A 180 6.58 -11.85 10.58
C ALA A 180 6.70 -11.87 12.10
N ASP A 181 6.93 -10.69 12.69
CA ASP A 181 7.13 -10.54 14.14
C ASP A 181 5.81 -10.62 14.91
N ARG A 182 4.72 -10.22 14.28
CA ARG A 182 3.40 -10.11 14.91
C ARG A 182 2.26 -10.31 13.93
N VAL A 183 1.11 -10.66 14.46
CA VAL A 183 -0.15 -10.65 13.73
C VAL A 183 -1.23 -9.86 14.47
N LYS A 184 -1.99 -9.04 13.74
CA LYS A 184 -3.15 -8.30 14.24
C LYS A 184 -4.41 -8.81 13.55
N ILE A 185 -5.45 -9.10 14.32
CA ILE A 185 -6.74 -9.53 13.79
C ILE A 185 -7.76 -8.47 14.17
N VAL A 186 -8.39 -7.86 13.17
CA VAL A 186 -9.34 -6.75 13.35
C VAL A 186 -10.74 -7.19 12.96
N CYS A 187 -11.72 -6.96 13.83
CA CYS A 187 -13.13 -7.26 13.54
C CYS A 187 -14.07 -6.20 14.14
N CYS A 188 -15.29 -6.08 13.61
CA CYS A 188 -16.34 -5.20 14.18
C CYS A 188 -17.14 -5.85 15.33
N GLY A 189 -16.85 -7.12 15.63
CA GLY A 189 -17.50 -7.91 16.68
C GLY A 189 -16.56 -8.16 17.85
N ASN A 190 -16.75 -9.30 18.53
CA ASN A 190 -15.90 -9.74 19.64
C ASN A 190 -15.03 -10.94 19.25
N PHE A 191 -14.20 -11.42 20.18
CA PHE A 191 -13.46 -12.68 20.07
C PHE A 191 -14.00 -13.68 21.09
N THR A 192 -13.96 -14.98 20.75
CA THR A 192 -14.40 -16.01 21.70
C THR A 192 -13.39 -16.13 22.85
N ARG A 193 -13.82 -16.67 23.99
CA ARG A 193 -12.91 -16.91 25.14
C ARG A 193 -11.71 -17.76 24.74
N ASP A 194 -11.92 -18.78 23.90
CA ASP A 194 -10.85 -19.64 23.41
C ASP A 194 -9.87 -18.91 22.48
N ALA A 195 -10.37 -17.98 21.65
CA ALA A 195 -9.53 -17.14 20.81
C ALA A 195 -8.63 -16.23 21.66
N VAL A 196 -9.19 -15.60 22.69
CA VAL A 196 -8.46 -14.75 23.64
C VAL A 196 -7.45 -15.58 24.44
N ALA A 197 -7.85 -16.76 24.93
CA ALA A 197 -6.97 -17.67 25.67
C ALA A 197 -5.81 -18.16 24.80
N PHE A 198 -6.06 -18.46 23.52
CA PHE A 198 -5.01 -18.86 22.58
C PHE A 198 -4.03 -17.72 22.29
N ALA A 199 -4.52 -16.49 22.13
CA ALA A 199 -3.68 -15.32 21.85
C ALA A 199 -2.78 -14.92 23.05
N LYS A 200 -3.20 -15.24 24.28
CA LYS A 200 -2.45 -14.89 25.49
C LYS A 200 -1.00 -15.43 25.44
N GLY A 201 -0.05 -14.52 25.65
CA GLY A 201 1.39 -14.83 25.65
C GLY A 201 2.00 -15.08 24.28
N LYS A 202 1.27 -14.82 23.19
CA LYS A 202 1.77 -14.92 21.80
C LYS A 202 1.83 -13.53 21.17
N PRO A 203 2.62 -13.33 20.10
CA PRO A 203 2.65 -12.08 19.33
C PRO A 203 1.40 -11.93 18.44
N ILE A 204 0.22 -11.97 19.08
CA ILE A 204 -1.09 -11.89 18.45
C ILE A 204 -1.89 -10.79 19.14
N ASP A 205 -2.29 -9.77 18.39
CA ASP A 205 -3.17 -8.72 18.90
C ASP A 205 -4.59 -8.92 18.35
N LEU A 206 -5.56 -8.97 19.25
CA LEU A 206 -6.98 -9.08 18.91
C LEU A 206 -7.62 -7.70 19.08
N ILE A 207 -8.07 -7.11 17.97
CA ILE A 207 -8.68 -5.77 17.94
C ILE A 207 -10.17 -5.93 17.66
N SER A 208 -10.97 -5.89 18.74
CA SER A 208 -12.44 -5.99 18.67
C SER A 208 -13.06 -4.69 18.14
N GLY A 209 -14.37 -4.71 17.90
CA GLY A 209 -15.09 -3.55 17.38
C GLY A 209 -14.87 -2.29 18.22
N ASP A 210 -15.02 -2.40 19.55
CA ASP A 210 -14.85 -1.27 20.47
C ASP A 210 -13.41 -0.72 20.46
N LEU A 211 -12.42 -1.61 20.47
CA LEU A 211 -11.01 -1.23 20.39
C LEU A 211 -10.68 -0.57 19.05
N PHE A 212 -11.23 -1.09 17.95
CA PHE A 212 -11.04 -0.50 16.64
C PHE A 212 -11.73 0.86 16.51
N LEU A 213 -12.91 1.05 17.09
CA LEU A 213 -13.58 2.35 17.13
C LEU A 213 -12.77 3.36 17.95
N GLY A 214 -12.16 2.93 19.06
CA GLY A 214 -11.18 3.75 19.80
C GLY A 214 -10.01 4.18 18.91
N LEU A 215 -9.42 3.22 18.19
CA LEU A 215 -8.33 3.48 17.24
C LEU A 215 -8.70 4.50 16.16
N VAL A 216 -9.93 4.41 15.64
CA VAL A 216 -10.48 5.35 14.66
C VAL A 216 -10.57 6.76 15.26
N LYS A 217 -11.10 6.89 16.49
CA LYS A 217 -11.21 8.19 17.18
C LYS A 217 -9.85 8.80 17.48
N ASP A 218 -8.90 8.00 17.96
CA ASP A 218 -7.53 8.47 18.21
C ASP A 218 -6.88 8.96 16.92
N SER A 219 -7.08 8.23 15.82
CA SER A 219 -6.58 8.58 14.49
C SER A 219 -7.25 9.83 13.91
N GLN A 220 -8.49 10.16 14.33
CA GLN A 220 -9.17 11.41 13.98
C GLN A 220 -8.62 12.61 14.77
N GLY A 221 -8.06 12.39 15.97
CA GLY A 221 -7.55 13.45 16.84
C GLY A 221 -6.12 13.92 16.54
N THR A 222 -5.35 13.17 15.74
CA THR A 222 -3.92 13.47 15.45
C THR A 222 -3.70 14.53 14.35
N TYR A 223 -4.53 15.58 14.27
CA TYR A 223 -4.31 16.70 13.33
C TYR A 223 -3.60 17.88 13.98
#